data_AF-A0A952FGX3-F1
#
_entry.id   AF-A0A952FGX3-F1
#
_cell.length_a   1.000
_cell.length_b   1.000
_cell.length_c   1.000
_cell.angle_alpha   90.00
_cell.angle_beta   90.00
_cell.angle_gamma   90.00
#
_symmetry.space_group_name_H-M   'P 1'
#
loop_
_entity.id
_entity.type
_entity.pdbx_description
1 polymer ?
#
loop_
_entity_poly.entity_id
_entity_poly.type
_entity_poly.pdbx_seq_one_letter_code
_entity_poly.pdbx_strand_id
1 'polypeptide(L)' 'MELRICIDVDDMDRAVAFYTLGLGLQVGRRLKSDFVEILGAGSPIDLLFNAPGTRPIGSGPG' A
#
# COMPACT_ATOMS: atom_id res chain seq x y z
N MET A 1 3.16 -20.09 6.47
CA MET A 1 3.53 -18.72 6.85
C MET A 1 3.24 -17.84 5.65
N GLU A 2 2.43 -16.80 5.81
CA GLU A 2 2.00 -15.92 4.71
C GLU A 2 2.72 -14.58 4.84
N LEU A 3 3.60 -14.27 3.88
CA LEU A 3 4.30 -12.97 3.81
C LEU A 3 3.42 -11.98 3.07
N ARG A 4 3.34 -10.75 3.55
CA ARG A 4 2.64 -9.63 2.91
C ARG A 4 3.55 -8.41 2.88
N ILE A 5 3.43 -7.60 1.83
CA ILE A 5 4.25 -6.40 1.63
C ILE A 5 3.37 -5.17 1.90
N CYS A 6 3.63 -4.45 2.99
CA CYS A 6 2.90 -3.22 3.30
C CYS A 6 3.67 -2.00 2.79
N ILE A 7 3.01 -1.13 2.02
CA ILE A 7 3.62 0.04 1.39
C ILE A 7 2.76 1.27 1.68
N ASP A 8 3.38 2.29 2.28
CA ASP A 8 2.77 3.59 2.45
C ASP A 8 2.77 4.37 1.13
N VAL A 9 1.62 4.95 0.79
CA VAL A 9 1.42 5.76 -0.42
C VAL A 9 0.72 7.07 -0.08
N ASP A 10 1.16 8.14 -0.72
CA ASP A 10 0.59 9.49 -0.58
C ASP A 10 -0.54 9.77 -1.57
N ASP A 11 -0.63 8.98 -2.64
CA ASP A 11 -1.70 9.02 -3.65
C ASP A 11 -2.14 7.58 -4.00
N MET A 12 -3.31 7.19 -3.49
CA MET A 12 -3.84 5.84 -3.64
C MET A 12 -4.19 5.50 -5.09
N ASP A 13 -4.78 6.44 -5.84
CA ASP A 13 -5.22 6.17 -7.21
C ASP A 13 -4.02 6.03 -8.13
N ARG A 14 -2.99 6.88 -7.94
CA ARG A 14 -1.73 6.75 -8.66
C ARG A 14 -1.02 5.44 -8.34
N ALA A 15 -0.97 5.04 -7.07
CA ALA A 15 -0.35 3.79 -6.67
C ALA A 15 -1.06 2.58 -7.30
N VAL A 16 -2.39 2.54 -7.25
CA VAL A 16 -3.17 1.46 -7.86
C VAL A 16 -2.95 1.41 -9.37
N ALA A 17 -2.96 2.55 -10.06
CA ALA A 17 -2.68 2.61 -11.49
C ALA A 17 -1.28 2.08 -11.82
N PHE A 18 -0.26 2.40 -11.02
CA PHE A 18 1.09 1.88 -11.21
C PHE A 18 1.13 0.35 -11.13
N TYR A 19 0.55 -0.25 -10.10
CA TYR A 19 0.57 -1.70 -9.94
C TYR A 19 -0.32 -2.43 -10.96
N THR A 20 -1.50 -1.87 -11.29
CA THR A 20 -2.44 -2.55 -12.19
C THR A 20 -2.11 -2.33 -13.66
N LEU A 21 -1.90 -1.08 -14.07
CA LEU A 21 -1.64 -0.74 -15.47
C LEU A 21 -0.15 -0.88 -15.82
N GLY A 22 0.75 -0.54 -14.89
CA GLY A 22 2.19 -0.61 -15.11
C GLY A 22 2.75 -2.03 -14.96
N LEU A 23 2.28 -2.79 -13.98
CA LEU A 23 2.80 -4.12 -13.65
C LEU A 23 1.82 -5.27 -13.98
N GLY A 24 0.60 -4.97 -14.46
CA GLY A 24 -0.40 -5.98 -14.79
C GLY A 24 -0.98 -6.71 -13.58
N LEU A 25 -0.81 -6.18 -12.37
CA LEU A 25 -1.38 -6.74 -11.15
C LEU A 25 -2.87 -6.41 -11.03
N GLN A 26 -3.52 -6.97 -10.03
CA GLN A 26 -4.97 -6.86 -9.87
C GLN A 26 -5.33 -6.34 -8.49
N VAL A 27 -6.38 -5.51 -8.42
CA VAL A 27 -6.96 -5.12 -7.12
C VAL A 27 -7.73 -6.33 -6.56
N GLY A 28 -7.38 -6.73 -5.33
CA GLY A 28 -8.10 -7.75 -4.58
C GLY A 28 -9.25 -7.14 -3.78
N ARG A 29 -8.91 -6.40 -2.72
CA ARG A 29 -9.87 -5.75 -1.82
C ARG A 29 -9.54 -4.28 -1.67
N ARG A 30 -10.58 -3.46 -1.54
CA ARG A 30 -10.47 -2.05 -1.11
C ARG A 30 -11.21 -1.87 0.19
N LEU A 31 -10.57 -1.26 1.18
CA LEU A 31 -11.15 -0.99 2.49
C LEU A 31 -11.04 0.51 2.77
N LYS A 32 -12.19 1.21 2.74
CA LYS A 32 -12.24 2.68 2.82
C LYS A 32 -11.33 3.31 1.75
N SER A 33 -10.97 4.58 1.95
CA SER A 33 -10.02 5.30 1.08
C SER A 33 -8.56 5.03 1.46
N ASP A 34 -8.32 4.39 2.60
CA ASP A 34 -6.99 4.32 3.21
C ASP A 34 -6.24 3.00 2.92
N PHE A 35 -6.91 2.00 2.34
CA PHE A 35 -6.32 0.68 2.12
C PHE A 35 -6.75 0.07 0.80
N VAL A 36 -5.77 -0.45 0.04
CA VAL A 36 -6.00 -1.26 -1.16
C VAL A 36 -5.05 -2.45 -1.20
N GLU A 37 -5.61 -3.65 -1.34
CA GLU A 37 -4.88 -4.90 -1.55
C GLU A 37 -4.67 -5.13 -3.06
N ILE A 38 -3.42 -5.44 -3.42
CA ILE A 38 -2.97 -5.78 -4.76
C ILE A 38 -2.49 -7.25 -4.79
N LEU A 39 -2.96 -8.00 -5.78
CA LEU A 39 -2.72 -9.42 -5.99
C LEU A 39 -2.06 -9.68 -7.35
N GLY A 40 -1.50 -10.88 -7.53
CA GLY A 40 -0.82 -11.30 -8.76
C GLY A 40 0.70 -11.20 -8.72
N ALA A 41 1.27 -10.62 -7.66
CA ALA A 41 2.70 -10.69 -7.36
C ALA A 41 3.05 -11.99 -6.61
N GLY A 42 4.34 -12.20 -6.31
CA GLY A 42 4.79 -13.34 -5.50
C GLY A 42 4.28 -13.33 -4.05
N SER A 43 3.70 -12.22 -3.60
CA SER A 43 3.07 -12.02 -2.29
C SER A 43 2.02 -10.89 -2.40
N PRO A 44 0.93 -10.92 -1.63
CA PRO A 44 -0.02 -9.81 -1.57
C PRO A 44 0.64 -8.50 -1.13
N ILE A 45 0.29 -7.40 -1.80
CA ILE A 45 0.77 -6.05 -1.49
C ILE A 45 -0.39 -5.25 -0.89
N ASP A 46 -0.18 -4.72 0.31
CA ASP A 46 -1.11 -3.87 1.02
C ASP A 46 -0.67 -2.41 0.89
N LEU A 47 -1.40 -1.64 0.09
CA LEU A 47 -1.20 -0.20 -0.04
C LEU A 47 -1.93 0.51 1.09
N LEU A 48 -1.21 1.34 1.83
CA LEU A 48 -1.70 2.08 2.98
C LEU A 48 -1.59 3.56 2.69
N PHE A 49 -2.70 4.30 2.78
CA PHE A 49 -2.66 5.74 2.63
C PHE A 49 -1.92 6.37 3.81
N ASN A 50 -0.89 7.15 3.50
CA ASN A 50 -0.16 7.95 4.47
C ASN A 50 0.03 9.34 3.89
N ALA A 51 -0.64 10.34 4.48
CA ALA A 51 -0.60 11.70 4.00
C ALA A 51 0.85 12.23 3.96
N PRO A 52 1.24 12.99 2.92
CA PRO A 52 2.58 13.55 2.84
C PRO A 52 2.82 14.51 4.01
N GLY A 53 3.98 14.38 4.65
CA GLY A 53 4.34 15.17 5.82
C GLY A 53 3.91 14.59 7.16
N THR A 54 3.31 13.38 7.20
CA THR A 54 3.16 12.63 8.45
C THR A 54 4.53 12.42 9.08
N ARG A 55 4.71 12.92 10.31
CA ARG A 55 5.96 12.74 11.04
C ARG A 55 6.16 11.26 11.34
N PRO A 56 7.38 10.72 11.22
CA PRO A 56 7.69 9.42 11.81
C PRO A 56 7.28 9.44 13.28
N ILE A 57 6.74 8.33 13.78
CA ILE A 57 6.61 8.17 15.22
C ILE A 57 8.04 8.24 15.78
N GLY A 58 8.31 9.31 16.52
CA GLY A 58 9.61 9.52 17.14
C GLY A 58 9.94 8.34 18.02
N SER A 59 11.18 7.86 17.96
CA SER A 59 11.71 6.92 18.93
C SER A 59 11.46 7.49 20.33
N GLY A 60 10.58 6.86 21.10
CA GLY A 60 10.30 7.24 22.48
C GLY A 60 11.59 7.32 23.29
N PRO A 61 11.62 8.11 24.39
CA PRO A 61 12.86 8.38 25.11
C PRO A 61 13.48 7.08 25.62
N GLY A 62 14.76 6.88 25.30
CA GLY A 62 15.63 5.91 25.97
C GLY A 62 16.10 6.40 27.33
#